data_AF-A0A536GJA5-F1
#
_entry.id   AF-A0A536GJA5-F1
#
_cell.length_a   1.000
_cell.length_b   1.000
_cell.length_c   1.000
_cell.angle_alpha   90.00
_cell.angle_beta   90.00
_cell.angle_gamma   90.00
#
_symmetry.space_group_name_H-M   'P 1'
#
loop_
_entity.id
_entity.type
_entity.pdbx_description
1 polymer ?
#
loop_
_entity_poly.entity_id
_entity_poly.type
_entity_poly.pdbx_seq_one_letter_code
_entity_poly.pdbx_strand_id
1 'polypeptide(L)'
;MQPDLVRVRLARPRLIRRSLPHTPRRWLTLLLAVIVAGSALGLAGVSTNAFGLGTLYQRALSKVERILAGPPPDRATLPTVTVTPKPATPSPSPSQKPPVPSGQPTPKPTARPTPIPRVGIDVDIVAKHGPEFAHELRDDWCAPAGVTTALAILGLGAPTDAREREIASRVHEWDSYVDSHNGEWGPAAIALALKAYGADGYAIVAYESRADALRGAAKAILDTNSPAILMAWRGAHTWVMTGFRADADPRQFDDARVIGAYIDDPWYPWVSSIWGPSDPPGTFQNNAEMIRNFLAWKRPEGHYPDRDGKFIVVIPTIPRG
;
A
#
# COMPACT_ATOMS: atom_id res chain seq x y z
N MET A 1 61.46 75.81 48.31
CA MET A 1 60.45 76.71 47.73
C MET A 1 60.06 76.15 46.36
N GLN A 2 58.91 75.48 46.30
CA GLN A 2 58.37 74.81 45.10
C GLN A 2 57.47 75.79 44.32
N PRO A 3 57.53 75.83 42.98
CA PRO A 3 56.64 76.64 42.17
C PRO A 3 55.28 75.96 41.92
N ASP A 4 54.24 76.79 41.88
CA ASP A 4 52.83 76.49 41.66
C ASP A 4 52.55 75.71 40.37
N LEU A 5 51.81 74.60 40.49
CA LEU A 5 51.27 73.83 39.37
C LEU A 5 49.88 74.35 38.98
N VAL A 6 49.83 74.93 37.78
CA VAL A 6 48.64 75.40 37.06
C VAL A 6 47.67 74.24 36.80
N ARG A 7 46.44 74.37 37.29
CA ARG A 7 45.35 73.39 37.11
C ARG A 7 44.61 73.65 35.78
N VAL A 8 44.94 72.88 34.74
CA VAL A 8 44.24 72.92 33.43
C VAL A 8 42.93 72.12 33.53
N ARG A 9 41.78 72.78 33.33
CA ARG A 9 40.47 72.13 33.14
C ARG A 9 40.35 71.59 31.72
N LEU A 10 40.30 70.26 31.56
CA LEU A 10 39.93 69.61 30.30
C LEU A 10 38.41 69.67 30.10
N ALA A 11 37.98 70.31 29.01
CA ALA A 11 36.58 70.32 28.58
C ALA A 11 36.19 68.95 27.99
N ARG A 12 35.09 68.36 28.48
CA ARG A 12 34.51 67.11 27.92
C ARG A 12 33.82 67.41 26.58
N PRO A 13 34.04 66.64 25.52
CA PRO A 13 33.30 66.79 24.27
C PRO A 13 31.86 66.29 24.44
N ARG A 14 30.88 67.11 24.02
CA ARG A 14 29.47 66.71 23.89
C ARG A 14 29.32 65.80 22.66
N LEU A 15 28.99 64.53 22.87
CA LEU A 15 28.58 63.61 21.81
C LEU A 15 27.19 64.01 21.29
N ILE A 16 27.13 64.53 20.06
CA ILE A 16 25.89 64.75 19.32
C ILE A 16 25.39 63.38 18.83
N ARG A 17 24.39 62.82 19.51
CA ARG A 17 23.61 61.69 19.00
C ARG A 17 22.77 62.15 17.80
N ARG A 18 23.24 61.91 16.58
CA ARG A 18 22.40 61.96 15.38
C ARG A 18 21.46 60.75 15.41
N SER A 19 20.20 60.97 15.73
CA SER A 19 19.13 60.00 15.51
C SER A 19 18.87 59.89 14.00
N LEU A 20 19.19 58.73 13.40
CA LEU A 20 18.74 58.39 12.06
C LEU A 20 17.20 58.24 12.06
N PRO A 21 16.46 58.87 11.13
CA PRO A 21 15.03 58.68 11.03
C PRO A 21 14.74 57.29 10.41
N HIS A 22 14.50 56.28 11.24
CA HIS A 22 13.89 55.03 10.80
C HIS A 22 12.43 55.31 10.46
N THR A 23 12.14 55.49 9.17
CA THR A 23 10.76 55.55 8.69
C THR A 23 10.20 54.12 8.65
N PRO A 24 9.18 53.79 9.47
CA PRO A 24 8.65 52.43 9.58
C PRO A 24 8.03 51.92 8.27
N ARG A 25 7.67 52.84 7.36
CA ARG A 25 7.17 52.51 6.02
C ARG A 25 8.17 51.75 5.16
N ARG A 26 9.46 52.10 5.16
CA ARG A 26 10.46 51.43 4.31
C ARG A 26 10.72 49.99 4.73
N TRP A 27 10.71 49.74 6.04
CA TRP A 27 10.83 48.38 6.59
C TRP A 27 9.59 47.54 6.26
N LEU A 28 8.39 48.12 6.36
CA LEU A 28 7.16 47.44 5.98
C LEU A 28 7.14 47.08 4.49
N THR A 29 7.59 47.98 3.61
CA THR A 29 7.64 47.72 2.16
C THR A 29 8.66 46.65 1.80
N LEU A 30 9.85 46.67 2.44
CA LEU A 30 10.86 45.62 2.24
C LEU A 30 10.36 44.26 2.75
N LEU A 31 9.68 44.23 3.89
CA LEU A 31 9.13 43.00 4.46
C LEU A 31 8.00 42.44 3.59
N LEU A 32 7.11 43.28 3.06
CA LEU A 32 6.10 42.91 2.07
C LEU A 32 6.73 42.39 0.76
N ALA A 33 7.78 43.05 0.26
CA ALA A 33 8.46 42.61 -0.96
C ALA A 33 9.15 41.24 -0.77
N VAL A 34 9.76 40.99 0.39
CA VAL A 34 10.35 39.70 0.74
C VAL A 34 9.27 38.62 0.88
N ILE A 35 8.12 38.94 1.50
CA ILE A 35 6.99 38.01 1.59
C ILE A 35 6.47 37.68 0.20
N VAL A 36 6.21 38.67 -0.66
CA VAL A 36 5.68 38.45 -2.01
C VAL A 36 6.68 37.68 -2.88
N ALA A 37 7.96 38.06 -2.87
CA ALA A 37 8.99 37.36 -3.63
C ALA A 37 9.22 35.93 -3.10
N GLY A 38 9.24 35.74 -1.78
CA GLY A 38 9.32 34.43 -1.14
C GLY A 38 8.09 33.56 -1.44
N SER A 39 6.89 34.16 -1.50
CA SER A 39 5.65 33.47 -1.86
C SER A 39 5.66 33.05 -3.32
N ALA A 40 6.09 33.93 -4.23
CA ALA A 40 6.18 33.63 -5.67
C ALA A 40 7.24 32.55 -5.97
N LEU A 41 8.41 32.63 -5.32
CA LEU A 41 9.45 31.60 -5.42
C LEU A 41 9.03 30.28 -4.76
N GLY A 42 8.29 30.34 -3.64
CA GLY A 42 7.69 29.17 -3.00
C GLY A 42 6.64 28.50 -3.87
N LEU A 43 5.74 29.27 -4.50
CA LEU A 43 4.74 28.78 -5.43
C LEU A 43 5.38 28.16 -6.68
N ALA A 44 6.43 28.78 -7.22
CA ALA A 44 7.21 28.23 -8.34
C ALA A 44 7.96 26.95 -7.97
N GLY A 45 8.52 26.87 -6.75
CA GLY A 45 9.18 25.66 -6.24
C GLY A 45 8.21 24.51 -5.99
N VAL A 46 7.00 24.80 -5.51
CA VAL A 46 5.91 23.81 -5.37
C VAL A 46 5.41 23.34 -6.74
N SER A 47 5.19 24.25 -7.69
CA SER A 47 4.66 23.88 -9.01
C SER A 47 5.66 23.10 -9.87
N THR A 48 6.96 23.32 -9.67
CA THR A 48 8.04 22.58 -10.36
C THR A 48 8.54 21.38 -9.57
N ASN A 49 7.98 21.13 -8.38
CA ASN A 49 8.47 20.14 -7.41
C ASN A 49 10.00 20.24 -7.17
N ALA A 50 10.57 21.44 -7.26
CA ALA A 50 12.00 21.65 -7.06
C ALA A 50 12.40 21.18 -5.65
N PHE A 51 13.41 20.31 -5.56
CA PHE A 51 13.89 19.72 -4.31
C PHE A 51 12.82 18.98 -3.48
N GLY A 52 11.74 18.49 -4.10
CA GLY A 52 10.65 17.85 -3.37
C GLY A 52 9.77 18.81 -2.58
N LEU A 53 9.86 20.13 -2.83
CA LEU A 53 9.00 21.11 -2.17
C LEU A 53 7.51 20.89 -2.50
N GLY A 54 7.20 20.35 -3.68
CA GLY A 54 5.85 19.96 -4.06
C GLY A 54 5.33 18.80 -3.19
N THR A 55 6.12 17.73 -3.02
CA THR A 55 5.73 16.58 -2.19
C THR A 55 5.65 16.94 -0.69
N LEU A 56 6.57 17.77 -0.19
CA LEU A 56 6.50 18.27 1.20
C LEU A 56 5.27 19.15 1.43
N TYR A 57 4.93 20.02 0.47
CA TYR A 57 3.73 20.84 0.52
C TYR A 57 2.46 19.99 0.46
N GLN A 58 2.40 18.98 -0.42
CA GLN A 58 1.27 18.04 -0.47
C GLN A 58 1.12 17.27 0.83
N ARG A 59 2.19 16.75 1.43
CA ARG A 59 2.13 16.07 2.74
C ARG A 59 1.65 17.01 3.85
N ALA A 60 2.07 18.27 3.82
CA ALA A 60 1.60 19.28 4.77
C ALA A 60 0.11 19.56 4.58
N LEU A 61 -0.35 19.74 3.34
CA LEU A 61 -1.77 19.87 3.01
C LEU A 61 -2.57 18.63 3.44
N SER A 62 -2.15 17.42 3.08
CA SER A 62 -2.82 16.17 3.50
C SER A 62 -2.91 16.06 5.03
N LYS A 63 -1.90 16.55 5.77
CA LYS A 63 -1.95 16.59 7.25
C LYS A 63 -2.95 17.63 7.78
N VAL A 64 -3.02 18.81 7.16
CA VAL A 64 -3.98 19.86 7.53
C VAL A 64 -5.41 19.44 7.17
N GLU A 65 -5.62 18.90 5.97
CA GLU A 65 -6.90 18.34 5.52
C GLU A 65 -7.37 17.23 6.46
N ARG A 66 -6.49 16.30 6.87
CA ARG A 66 -6.84 15.26 7.86
C ARG A 66 -7.25 15.83 9.23
N ILE A 67 -6.62 16.91 9.68
CA ILE A 67 -7.00 17.58 10.93
C ILE A 67 -8.36 18.28 10.78
N LEU A 68 -8.59 18.93 9.63
CA LEU A 68 -9.83 19.67 9.35
C LEU A 68 -11.03 18.75 9.05
N ALA A 69 -10.80 17.62 8.39
CA ALA A 69 -11.83 16.64 8.05
C ALA A 69 -12.36 15.88 9.29
N GLY A 70 -11.61 15.89 10.40
CA GLY A 70 -11.91 15.08 11.57
C GLY A 70 -11.55 13.61 11.35
N PRO A 71 -11.71 12.76 12.39
CA PRO A 71 -11.54 11.33 12.19
C PRO A 71 -12.55 10.81 11.17
N PRO A 72 -12.19 9.79 10.38
CA PRO A 72 -13.15 9.12 9.51
C PRO A 72 -14.41 8.70 10.27
N PRO A 73 -15.54 8.62 9.56
CA PRO A 73 -16.81 8.25 10.17
C PRO A 73 -16.73 6.85 10.77
N ASP A 74 -17.28 6.70 11.97
CA ASP A 74 -17.49 5.38 12.56
C ASP A 74 -18.76 4.77 11.94
N ARG A 75 -18.56 4.06 10.82
CA ARG A 75 -19.63 3.41 10.05
C ARG A 75 -19.35 1.92 9.87
N ALA A 76 -20.41 1.15 9.71
CA ALA A 76 -20.29 -0.26 9.35
C ALA A 76 -19.53 -0.41 8.03
N THR A 77 -18.60 -1.37 7.99
CA THR A 77 -17.77 -1.67 6.82
C THR A 77 -17.59 -3.19 6.67
N LEU A 78 -16.89 -3.63 5.62
CA LEU A 78 -16.61 -5.04 5.40
C LEU A 78 -15.69 -5.60 6.49
N PRO A 79 -16.03 -6.75 7.10
CA PRO A 79 -15.19 -7.36 8.12
C PRO A 79 -13.93 -7.96 7.49
N THR A 80 -12.86 -8.02 8.29
CA THR A 80 -11.66 -8.78 7.92
C THR A 80 -11.82 -10.22 8.39
N VAL A 81 -11.76 -11.17 7.47
CA VAL A 81 -11.83 -12.60 7.79
C VAL A 81 -10.44 -13.10 8.15
N THR A 82 -10.23 -13.56 9.38
CA THR A 82 -8.97 -14.20 9.77
C THR A 82 -8.96 -15.66 9.33
N VAL A 83 -7.92 -16.08 8.61
CA VAL A 83 -7.70 -17.47 8.24
C VAL A 83 -6.61 -18.06 9.12
N THR A 84 -7.00 -18.98 10.00
CA THR A 84 -6.06 -19.82 10.73
C THR A 84 -5.67 -21.01 9.85
N PRO A 85 -4.37 -21.28 9.63
CA PRO A 85 -3.96 -22.43 8.83
C PRO A 85 -4.46 -23.73 9.45
N LYS A 86 -4.95 -24.63 8.60
CA LYS A 86 -5.30 -25.99 9.00
C LYS A 86 -4.04 -26.69 9.50
N PRO A 87 -4.07 -27.42 10.63
CA PRO A 87 -2.94 -28.22 11.07
C PRO A 87 -2.48 -29.13 9.94
N ALA A 88 -1.18 -29.14 9.64
CA ALA A 88 -0.64 -30.02 8.62
C ALA A 88 -1.01 -31.47 8.96
N THR A 89 -1.80 -32.11 8.10
CA THR A 89 -2.05 -33.54 8.25
C THR A 89 -0.76 -34.24 7.84
N PRO A 90 -0.07 -34.98 8.73
CA PRO A 90 1.13 -35.68 8.34
C PRO A 90 0.80 -36.65 7.20
N SER A 91 1.62 -36.64 6.14
CA SER A 91 1.53 -37.63 5.07
C SER A 91 1.46 -39.03 5.66
N PRO A 92 0.56 -39.91 5.19
CA PRO A 92 0.47 -41.26 5.70
C PRO A 92 1.81 -41.96 5.53
N SER A 93 2.46 -42.26 6.65
CA SER A 93 3.62 -43.13 6.68
C SER A 93 3.21 -44.49 6.09
N PRO A 94 4.07 -45.21 5.35
CA PRO A 94 3.72 -46.51 4.79
C PRO A 94 3.41 -47.46 5.96
N SER A 95 2.12 -47.69 6.21
CA SER A 95 1.67 -48.59 7.27
C SER A 95 2.08 -50.01 6.87
N GLN A 96 2.99 -50.61 7.64
CA GLN A 96 3.34 -52.02 7.48
C GLN A 96 2.07 -52.85 7.71
N LYS A 97 1.68 -53.64 6.71
CA LYS A 97 0.53 -54.55 6.82
C LYS A 97 0.78 -55.55 7.97
N PRO A 98 -0.13 -55.68 8.94
CA PRO A 98 -0.12 -56.79 9.88
C PRO A 98 -0.25 -58.13 9.13
N PRO A 99 0.31 -59.24 9.66
CA PRO A 99 0.09 -60.56 9.08
C PRO A 99 -1.41 -60.91 9.16
N VAL A 100 -2.01 -61.27 8.04
CA VAL A 100 -3.41 -61.71 7.98
C VAL A 100 -3.49 -63.17 8.45
N PRO A 101 -4.35 -63.54 9.41
CA PRO A 101 -4.60 -64.94 9.78
C PRO A 101 -5.21 -65.71 8.60
N SER A 102 -4.64 -66.87 8.27
CA SER A 102 -5.13 -67.76 7.20
C SER A 102 -6.55 -68.24 7.51
N GLY A 103 -7.54 -67.82 6.70
CA GLY A 103 -8.90 -68.38 6.75
C GLY A 103 -10.05 -67.46 6.34
N GLN A 104 -9.83 -66.16 6.16
CA GLN A 104 -10.90 -65.21 5.81
C GLN A 104 -10.86 -64.86 4.31
N PRO A 105 -12.01 -64.77 3.60
CA PRO A 105 -12.03 -64.38 2.19
C PRO A 105 -11.36 -63.03 2.01
N THR A 106 -10.36 -62.99 1.13
CA THR A 106 -9.58 -61.79 0.81
C THR A 106 -10.53 -60.67 0.40
N PRO A 107 -10.58 -59.52 1.12
CA PRO A 107 -11.37 -58.39 0.67
C PRO A 107 -10.90 -57.98 -0.73
N LYS A 108 -11.83 -57.84 -1.66
CA LYS A 108 -11.58 -57.37 -3.03
C LYS A 108 -10.72 -56.09 -2.94
N PRO A 109 -9.57 -55.99 -3.63
CA PRO A 109 -8.74 -54.80 -3.56
C PRO A 109 -9.58 -53.58 -3.93
N THR A 110 -9.85 -52.71 -2.96
CA THR A 110 -10.39 -51.38 -3.24
C THR A 110 -9.38 -50.68 -4.13
N ALA A 111 -9.81 -50.19 -5.29
CA ALA A 111 -8.94 -49.45 -6.20
C ALA A 111 -8.27 -48.32 -5.41
N ARG A 112 -6.94 -48.36 -5.31
CA ARG A 112 -6.18 -47.28 -4.68
C ARG A 112 -6.34 -46.06 -5.59
N PRO A 113 -6.80 -44.90 -5.08
CA PRO A 113 -6.90 -43.71 -5.90
C PRO A 113 -5.55 -43.41 -6.54
N THR A 114 -5.55 -43.16 -7.86
CA THR A 114 -4.36 -42.75 -8.60
C THR A 114 -3.85 -41.44 -7.97
N PRO A 115 -2.57 -41.38 -7.54
CA PRO A 115 -2.01 -40.15 -7.01
C PRO A 115 -2.10 -39.03 -8.05
N ILE A 116 -2.60 -37.86 -7.65
CA ILE A 116 -2.58 -36.66 -8.48
C ILE A 116 -1.11 -36.25 -8.68
N PRO A 117 -0.63 -36.07 -9.92
CA PRO A 117 0.74 -35.62 -10.16
C PRO A 117 1.01 -34.22 -9.60
N ARG A 118 2.12 -34.05 -8.87
CA ARG A 118 2.59 -32.72 -8.42
C ARG A 118 3.39 -32.07 -9.55
N VAL A 119 2.77 -31.12 -10.25
CA VAL A 119 3.37 -30.41 -11.39
C VAL A 119 3.34 -28.91 -11.11
N GLY A 120 4.46 -28.24 -11.33
CA GLY A 120 4.55 -26.79 -11.18
C GLY A 120 3.63 -26.07 -12.17
N ILE A 121 3.05 -24.96 -11.73
CA ILE A 121 2.16 -24.13 -12.55
C ILE A 121 2.65 -22.69 -12.59
N ASP A 122 2.42 -22.06 -13.73
CA ASP A 122 2.70 -20.65 -14.01
C ASP A 122 1.42 -20.04 -14.58
N VAL A 123 0.81 -19.13 -13.84
CA VAL A 123 -0.50 -18.55 -14.15
C VAL A 123 -0.37 -17.05 -14.13
N ASP A 124 -0.81 -16.40 -15.19
CA ASP A 124 -1.01 -14.96 -15.26
C ASP A 124 -2.30 -14.71 -16.04
N ILE A 125 -3.25 -14.00 -15.43
CA ILE A 125 -4.56 -13.73 -16.05
C ILE A 125 -4.49 -12.54 -17.02
N VAL A 126 -3.37 -11.83 -17.05
CA VAL A 126 -3.14 -10.70 -17.95
C VAL A 126 -2.17 -11.12 -19.04
N ALA A 127 -2.66 -11.15 -20.29
CA ALA A 127 -1.86 -11.61 -21.43
C ALA A 127 -0.75 -10.62 -21.84
N LYS A 128 -1.00 -9.32 -21.66
CA LYS A 128 -0.05 -8.26 -21.99
C LYS A 128 -0.20 -7.12 -20.99
N HIS A 129 0.80 -6.98 -20.15
CA HIS A 129 0.86 -5.92 -19.16
C HIS A 129 1.09 -4.53 -19.78
N GLY A 130 0.49 -3.51 -19.20
CA GLY A 130 0.63 -2.10 -19.55
C GLY A 130 -0.68 -1.40 -19.92
N PRO A 131 -1.50 -1.91 -20.86
CA PRO A 131 -2.77 -1.27 -21.24
C PRO A 131 -3.81 -1.17 -20.12
N GLU A 132 -3.78 -2.10 -19.15
CA GLU A 132 -4.64 -2.15 -17.97
C GLU A 132 -4.04 -1.46 -16.73
N PHE A 133 -2.76 -1.11 -16.78
CA PHE A 133 -2.04 -0.54 -15.65
C PHE A 133 -2.36 0.95 -15.44
N ALA A 134 -2.65 1.32 -14.20
CA ALA A 134 -2.69 2.71 -13.74
C ALA A 134 -1.53 2.97 -12.78
N HIS A 135 -0.70 3.96 -13.12
CA HIS A 135 0.28 4.54 -12.21
C HIS A 135 -0.41 5.53 -11.26
N GLU A 136 -0.05 5.51 -9.98
CA GLU A 136 -0.61 6.45 -9.01
C GLU A 136 -0.28 7.91 -9.33
N LEU A 137 -1.27 8.78 -9.25
CA LEU A 137 -1.11 10.20 -9.57
C LEU A 137 -0.50 11.02 -8.43
N ARG A 138 -0.45 10.45 -7.22
CA ARG A 138 0.11 11.05 -5.99
C ARG A 138 0.78 9.97 -5.15
N ASP A 139 1.73 10.37 -4.31
CA ASP A 139 2.51 9.47 -3.45
C ASP A 139 1.69 8.80 -2.33
N ASP A 140 0.39 9.11 -2.26
CA ASP A 140 -0.60 8.55 -1.35
C ASP A 140 -1.78 7.86 -2.08
N TRP A 141 -1.71 7.69 -3.42
CA TRP A 141 -2.82 7.22 -4.26
C TRP A 141 -2.66 5.79 -4.81
N CYS A 142 -1.81 4.97 -4.20
CA CYS A 142 -1.66 3.56 -4.57
C CYS A 142 -2.97 2.76 -4.60
N ALA A 143 -3.90 3.04 -3.68
CA ALA A 143 -5.17 2.34 -3.62
C ALA A 143 -6.13 2.73 -4.77
N PRO A 144 -6.42 4.02 -5.05
CA PRO A 144 -7.14 4.43 -6.25
C PRO A 144 -6.57 3.85 -7.54
N ALA A 145 -5.24 3.87 -7.70
CA ALA A 145 -4.56 3.32 -8.87
C ALA A 145 -4.68 1.79 -8.94
N GLY A 146 -4.53 1.09 -7.82
CA GLY A 146 -4.74 -0.35 -7.72
C GLY A 146 -6.18 -0.78 -8.04
N VAL A 147 -7.19 -0.04 -7.54
CA VAL A 147 -8.60 -0.24 -7.88
C VAL A 147 -8.83 -0.02 -9.38
N THR A 148 -8.26 1.06 -9.94
CA THR A 148 -8.35 1.38 -11.37
C THR A 148 -7.76 0.28 -12.24
N THR A 149 -6.58 -0.22 -11.86
CA THR A 149 -5.89 -1.33 -12.53
C THR A 149 -6.70 -2.62 -12.48
N ALA A 150 -7.19 -3.00 -11.29
CA ALA A 150 -8.03 -4.20 -11.12
C ALA A 150 -9.31 -4.12 -11.96
N LEU A 151 -9.98 -2.96 -12.01
CA LEU A 151 -11.16 -2.73 -12.85
C LEU A 151 -10.85 -2.86 -14.34
N ALA A 152 -9.69 -2.37 -14.79
CA ALA A 152 -9.26 -2.52 -16.18
C ALA A 152 -8.98 -3.99 -16.53
N ILE A 153 -8.31 -4.74 -15.66
CA ILE A 153 -8.09 -6.20 -15.81
C ILE A 153 -9.42 -6.97 -15.86
N LEU A 154 -10.46 -6.46 -15.19
CA LEU A 154 -11.82 -7.00 -15.21
C LEU A 154 -12.63 -6.58 -16.45
N GLY A 155 -12.10 -5.73 -17.32
CA GLY A 155 -12.85 -5.17 -18.45
C GLY A 155 -13.91 -4.16 -18.05
N LEU A 156 -13.88 -3.64 -16.82
CA LEU A 156 -14.85 -2.69 -16.26
C LEU A 156 -14.47 -1.23 -16.53
N GLY A 157 -13.69 -1.01 -17.57
CA GLY A 157 -13.32 0.29 -18.16
C GLY A 157 -11.82 0.60 -18.06
N ALA A 158 -11.39 1.63 -18.80
CA ALA A 158 -9.98 1.93 -19.02
C ALA A 158 -9.27 2.56 -17.80
N PRO A 159 -7.96 2.33 -17.63
CA PRO A 159 -7.17 2.87 -16.53
C PRO A 159 -6.71 4.31 -16.81
N THR A 160 -7.62 5.26 -16.70
CA THR A 160 -7.34 6.68 -17.00
C THR A 160 -7.12 7.50 -15.73
N ASP A 161 -6.30 8.54 -15.83
CA ASP A 161 -6.11 9.52 -14.75
C ASP A 161 -7.44 10.11 -14.24
N ALA A 162 -8.39 10.35 -15.15
CA ALA A 162 -9.70 10.88 -14.82
C ALA A 162 -10.47 9.92 -13.91
N ARG A 163 -10.41 8.62 -14.19
CA ARG A 163 -11.04 7.58 -13.38
C ARG A 163 -10.37 7.44 -12.02
N GLU A 164 -9.03 7.48 -11.97
CA GLU A 164 -8.32 7.42 -10.70
C GLU A 164 -8.68 8.60 -9.79
N ARG A 165 -8.74 9.83 -10.35
CA ARG A 165 -9.20 11.03 -9.63
C ARG A 165 -10.64 10.90 -9.14
N GLU A 166 -11.52 10.33 -9.97
CA GLU A 166 -12.91 10.07 -9.59
C GLU A 166 -12.98 9.12 -8.39
N ILE A 167 -12.31 7.96 -8.48
CA ILE A 167 -12.24 6.96 -7.40
C ILE A 167 -11.67 7.59 -6.13
N ALA A 168 -10.54 8.32 -6.24
CA ALA A 168 -9.91 9.01 -5.12
C ALA A 168 -10.86 10.01 -4.43
N SER A 169 -11.64 10.77 -5.21
CA SER A 169 -12.56 11.78 -4.68
C SER A 169 -13.74 11.17 -3.88
N ARG A 170 -14.03 9.89 -4.10
CA ARG A 170 -15.15 9.16 -3.52
C ARG A 170 -14.78 8.32 -2.29
N VAL A 171 -13.53 8.40 -1.81
CA VAL A 171 -13.07 7.62 -0.65
C VAL A 171 -14.00 7.75 0.57
N HIS A 172 -14.56 8.94 0.79
CA HIS A 172 -15.51 9.25 1.86
C HIS A 172 -16.84 8.43 1.83
N GLU A 173 -17.13 7.77 0.70
CA GLU A 173 -18.24 6.84 0.57
C GLU A 173 -17.94 5.48 1.22
N TRP A 174 -16.65 5.11 1.33
CA TRP A 174 -16.22 3.76 1.70
C TRP A 174 -15.32 3.70 2.93
N ASP A 175 -14.70 4.81 3.30
CA ASP A 175 -13.86 4.88 4.48
C ASP A 175 -14.65 4.65 5.77
N SER A 176 -13.97 4.11 6.76
CA SER A 176 -14.47 4.08 8.13
C SER A 176 -13.32 4.15 9.12
N TYR A 177 -13.62 4.58 10.33
CA TYR A 177 -12.64 4.62 11.41
C TYR A 177 -11.95 3.28 11.60
N VAL A 178 -12.70 2.18 11.71
CA VAL A 178 -12.15 0.85 11.93
C VAL A 178 -11.31 0.31 10.77
N ASP A 179 -11.41 0.89 9.56
CA ASP A 179 -10.68 0.42 8.38
C ASP A 179 -9.31 1.10 8.20
N SER A 180 -9.23 2.43 8.33
CA SER A 180 -8.00 3.18 8.02
C SER A 180 -7.53 4.11 9.15
N HIS A 181 -8.36 4.39 10.17
CA HIS A 181 -8.14 5.35 11.27
C HIS A 181 -7.87 6.81 10.86
N ASN A 182 -7.21 7.06 9.71
CA ASN A 182 -6.80 8.37 9.21
C ASN A 182 -7.71 8.92 8.10
N GLY A 183 -8.76 8.19 7.71
CA GLY A 183 -9.71 8.56 6.66
C GLY A 183 -9.20 8.44 5.24
N GLU A 184 -8.11 7.69 5.05
CA GLU A 184 -7.62 7.31 3.73
C GLU A 184 -8.09 5.89 3.38
N TRP A 185 -7.35 5.22 2.51
CA TRP A 185 -7.68 3.92 1.95
C TRP A 185 -7.26 2.78 2.88
N GLY A 186 -8.26 2.05 3.40
CA GLY A 186 -8.06 0.73 3.97
C GLY A 186 -8.52 -0.39 3.02
N PRO A 187 -8.25 -1.66 3.37
CA PRO A 187 -8.67 -2.83 2.59
C PRO A 187 -10.19 -2.89 2.33
N ALA A 188 -11.01 -2.41 3.27
CA ALA A 188 -12.46 -2.39 3.09
C ALA A 188 -12.88 -1.32 2.09
N ALA A 189 -12.27 -0.13 2.17
CA ALA A 189 -12.51 0.92 1.18
C ALA A 189 -12.18 0.46 -0.25
N ILE A 190 -11.09 -0.29 -0.44
CA ILE A 190 -10.72 -0.89 -1.73
C ILE A 190 -11.81 -1.86 -2.24
N ALA A 191 -12.23 -2.81 -1.40
CA ALA A 191 -13.25 -3.79 -1.79
C ALA A 191 -14.63 -3.16 -2.08
N LEU A 192 -15.01 -2.15 -1.29
CA LEU A 192 -16.24 -1.40 -1.50
C LEU A 192 -16.19 -0.53 -2.76
N ALA A 193 -15.04 0.07 -3.06
CA ALA A 193 -14.82 0.79 -4.32
C ALA A 193 -14.95 -0.15 -5.52
N LEU A 194 -14.27 -1.30 -5.50
CA LEU A 194 -14.40 -2.32 -6.55
C LEU A 194 -15.88 -2.67 -6.81
N LYS A 195 -16.62 -2.96 -5.74
CA LYS A 195 -18.07 -3.20 -5.82
C LYS A 195 -18.85 -2.05 -6.45
N ALA A 196 -18.57 -0.81 -6.03
CA ALA A 196 -19.25 0.38 -6.55
C ALA A 196 -19.03 0.60 -8.06
N TYR A 197 -17.96 0.02 -8.63
CA TYR A 197 -17.65 0.04 -10.06
C TYR A 197 -17.96 -1.28 -10.78
N GLY A 198 -18.78 -2.16 -10.18
CA GLY A 198 -19.29 -3.38 -10.81
C GLY A 198 -18.41 -4.63 -10.61
N ALA A 199 -17.36 -4.54 -9.80
CA ALA A 199 -16.54 -5.69 -9.41
C ALA A 199 -17.02 -6.25 -8.06
N ASP A 200 -18.13 -6.97 -8.09
CA ASP A 200 -18.69 -7.62 -6.91
C ASP A 200 -17.81 -8.78 -6.40
N GLY A 201 -17.96 -9.10 -5.11
CA GLY A 201 -17.38 -10.32 -4.55
C GLY A 201 -15.90 -10.22 -4.24
N TYR A 202 -15.46 -9.13 -3.62
CA TYR A 202 -14.13 -9.06 -3.00
C TYR A 202 -14.25 -9.13 -1.47
N ALA A 203 -13.41 -9.97 -0.87
CA ALA A 203 -13.35 -10.17 0.58
C ALA A 203 -11.97 -9.79 1.12
N ILE A 204 -11.94 -9.23 2.33
CA ILE A 204 -10.70 -8.90 3.03
C ILE A 204 -10.31 -10.11 3.88
N VAL A 205 -9.11 -10.63 3.67
CA VAL A 205 -8.62 -11.81 4.37
C VAL A 205 -7.28 -11.51 5.02
N ALA A 206 -7.17 -11.88 6.30
CA ALA A 206 -5.95 -11.76 7.09
C ALA A 206 -5.36 -13.16 7.36
N TYR A 207 -4.11 -13.35 6.94
CA TYR A 207 -3.39 -14.60 7.10
C TYR A 207 -2.26 -14.47 8.11
N GLU A 208 -2.04 -15.51 8.91
CA GLU A 208 -0.96 -15.56 9.90
C GLU A 208 0.44 -15.57 9.25
N SER A 209 0.55 -16.05 8.00
CA SER A 209 1.82 -16.13 7.29
C SER A 209 1.72 -15.60 5.85
N ARG A 210 2.84 -15.05 5.36
CA ARG A 210 2.99 -14.60 3.97
C ARG A 210 2.75 -15.73 2.98
N ALA A 211 3.22 -16.94 3.31
CA ALA A 211 3.07 -18.10 2.44
C ALA A 211 1.59 -18.48 2.28
N ASP A 212 0.81 -18.44 3.37
CA ASP A 212 -0.63 -18.71 3.32
C ASP A 212 -1.38 -17.59 2.60
N ALA A 213 -0.99 -16.33 2.79
CA ALA A 213 -1.56 -15.21 2.03
C ALA A 213 -1.36 -15.37 0.52
N LEU A 214 -0.14 -15.70 0.09
CA LEU A 214 0.17 -15.92 -1.32
C LEU A 214 -0.57 -17.14 -1.88
N ARG A 215 -0.66 -18.24 -1.11
CA ARG A 215 -1.43 -19.43 -1.52
C ARG A 215 -2.92 -19.12 -1.64
N GLY A 216 -3.47 -18.38 -0.67
CA GLY A 216 -4.87 -17.95 -0.67
C GLY A 216 -5.20 -17.04 -1.86
N ALA A 217 -4.33 -16.06 -2.15
CA ALA A 217 -4.46 -15.20 -3.32
C ALA A 217 -4.38 -15.99 -4.64
N ALA A 218 -3.39 -16.88 -4.75
CA ALA A 218 -3.20 -17.76 -5.92
C ALA A 218 -4.43 -18.65 -6.16
N LYS A 219 -4.98 -19.24 -5.09
CA LYS A 219 -6.21 -20.03 -5.16
C LYS A 219 -7.39 -19.19 -5.64
N ALA A 220 -7.56 -17.98 -5.09
CA ALA A 220 -8.62 -17.07 -5.50
C ALA A 220 -8.51 -16.69 -6.99
N ILE A 221 -7.29 -16.40 -7.49
CA ILE A 221 -7.04 -16.14 -8.91
C ILE A 221 -7.43 -17.36 -9.76
N LEU A 222 -7.02 -18.58 -9.37
CA LEU A 222 -7.37 -19.81 -10.09
C LEU A 222 -8.88 -20.09 -10.12
N ASP A 223 -9.57 -19.83 -9.01
CA ASP A 223 -11.00 -20.10 -8.85
C ASP A 223 -11.86 -19.06 -9.57
N THR A 224 -11.37 -17.83 -9.69
CA THR A 224 -12.18 -16.69 -10.15
C THR A 224 -11.74 -16.07 -11.46
N ASN A 225 -10.52 -16.36 -11.92
CA ASN A 225 -9.86 -15.67 -13.02
C ASN A 225 -9.80 -14.14 -12.83
N SER A 226 -9.74 -13.65 -11.58
CA SER A 226 -9.71 -12.22 -11.22
C SER A 226 -8.48 -11.86 -10.40
N PRO A 227 -7.98 -10.61 -10.47
CA PRO A 227 -6.77 -10.22 -9.73
C PRO A 227 -7.05 -10.17 -8.22
N ALA A 228 -6.02 -10.42 -7.42
CA ALA A 228 -6.05 -10.17 -5.98
C ALA A 228 -5.29 -8.89 -5.65
N ILE A 229 -5.60 -8.23 -4.54
CA ILE A 229 -4.89 -7.02 -4.10
C ILE A 229 -4.17 -7.31 -2.79
N LEU A 230 -2.85 -7.12 -2.77
CA LEU A 230 -2.01 -7.31 -1.59
C LEU A 230 -1.77 -5.98 -0.89
N MET A 231 -1.88 -5.97 0.43
CA MET A 231 -1.51 -4.82 1.25
C MET A 231 0.00 -4.88 1.55
N ALA A 232 0.80 -4.26 0.69
CA ALA A 232 2.25 -4.22 0.79
C ALA A 232 2.75 -3.15 1.79
N TRP A 233 4.06 -3.17 2.08
CA TRP A 233 4.75 -2.23 2.96
C TRP A 233 4.04 -1.99 4.30
N ARG A 234 3.67 -3.10 4.97
CA ARG A 234 2.94 -3.10 6.26
C ARG A 234 1.53 -2.51 6.18
N GLY A 235 0.94 -2.53 4.99
CA GLY A 235 -0.36 -1.94 4.69
C GLY A 235 -0.30 -0.49 4.21
N ALA A 236 0.90 0.09 4.05
CA ALA A 236 1.09 1.44 3.50
C ALA A 236 0.96 1.52 1.99
N HIS A 237 0.95 0.38 1.30
CA HIS A 237 0.95 0.32 -0.14
C HIS A 237 0.04 -0.78 -0.67
N THR A 238 -0.36 -0.63 -1.92
CA THR A 238 -1.27 -1.56 -2.59
C THR A 238 -0.60 -2.14 -3.82
N TRP A 239 -0.56 -3.47 -3.92
CA TRP A 239 -0.08 -4.20 -5.10
C TRP A 239 -1.21 -4.99 -5.72
N VAL A 240 -1.31 -5.01 -7.06
CA VAL A 240 -2.27 -5.85 -7.77
C VAL A 240 -1.58 -7.12 -8.24
N MET A 241 -2.04 -8.27 -7.76
CA MET A 241 -1.56 -9.60 -8.13
C MET A 241 -2.40 -10.15 -9.28
N THR A 242 -1.76 -10.29 -10.44
CA THR A 242 -2.37 -10.79 -11.67
C THR A 242 -2.11 -12.28 -11.88
N GLY A 243 -1.09 -12.81 -11.22
CA GLY A 243 -0.70 -14.20 -11.37
C GLY A 243 0.34 -14.68 -10.37
N PHE A 244 0.80 -15.92 -10.55
CA PHE A 244 1.78 -16.57 -9.70
C PHE A 244 2.49 -17.75 -10.37
N ARG A 245 3.60 -18.14 -9.76
CA ARG A 245 4.24 -19.45 -10.00
C ARG A 245 4.18 -20.28 -8.73
N ALA A 246 3.82 -21.55 -8.85
CA ALA A 246 3.82 -22.50 -7.74
C ALA A 246 4.41 -23.84 -8.14
N ASP A 247 4.88 -24.61 -7.15
CA ASP A 247 5.40 -25.96 -7.37
C ASP A 247 4.29 -27.03 -7.56
N ALA A 248 3.04 -26.66 -7.32
CA ALA A 248 1.83 -27.49 -7.49
C ALA A 248 0.59 -26.59 -7.58
N ASP A 249 -0.54 -27.10 -8.09
CA ASP A 249 -1.84 -26.41 -8.06
C ASP A 249 -2.36 -26.23 -6.62
N PRO A 250 -2.47 -24.99 -6.09
CA PRO A 250 -2.94 -24.71 -4.72
C PRO A 250 -4.39 -25.11 -4.44
N ARG A 251 -5.20 -25.43 -5.47
CA ARG A 251 -6.54 -26.00 -5.28
C ARG A 251 -6.51 -27.49 -4.95
N GLN A 252 -5.43 -28.17 -5.34
CA GLN A 252 -5.28 -29.62 -5.23
C GLN A 252 -4.36 -30.02 -4.07
N PHE A 253 -3.39 -29.16 -3.73
CA PHE A 253 -2.38 -29.42 -2.70
C PHE A 253 -2.37 -28.31 -1.65
N ASP A 254 -2.79 -28.64 -0.43
CA ASP A 254 -2.79 -27.71 0.71
C ASP A 254 -1.37 -27.21 1.06
N ASP A 255 -0.34 -27.99 0.72
CA ASP A 255 1.08 -27.67 0.92
C ASP A 255 1.76 -27.09 -0.33
N ALA A 256 0.99 -26.73 -1.37
CA ALA A 256 1.54 -26.04 -2.54
C ALA A 256 2.26 -24.77 -2.11
N ARG A 257 3.46 -24.58 -2.65
CA ARG A 257 4.32 -23.43 -2.38
C ARG A 257 4.28 -22.48 -3.57
N VAL A 258 3.70 -21.31 -3.34
CA VAL A 258 3.83 -20.17 -4.25
C VAL A 258 5.27 -19.63 -4.15
N ILE A 259 5.95 -19.60 -5.29
CA ILE A 259 7.37 -19.23 -5.43
C ILE A 259 7.51 -17.71 -5.63
N GLY A 260 6.49 -17.08 -6.19
CA GLY A 260 6.41 -15.65 -6.46
C GLY A 260 5.09 -15.29 -7.15
N ALA A 261 4.92 -14.01 -7.45
CA ALA A 261 3.70 -13.45 -8.00
C ALA A 261 4.01 -12.49 -9.16
N TYR A 262 3.14 -12.41 -10.16
CA TYR A 262 3.16 -11.30 -11.12
C TYR A 262 2.41 -10.12 -10.48
N ILE A 263 3.09 -8.97 -10.41
CA ILE A 263 2.62 -7.80 -9.68
C ILE A 263 2.58 -6.58 -10.59
N ASP A 264 1.46 -5.87 -10.54
CA ASP A 264 1.36 -4.49 -10.99
C ASP A 264 1.46 -3.59 -9.74
N ASP A 265 2.61 -2.92 -9.63
CA ASP A 265 2.88 -1.96 -8.57
C ASP A 265 2.52 -0.55 -9.06
N PRO A 266 1.45 0.08 -8.54
CA PRO A 266 1.04 1.43 -8.94
C PRO A 266 2.12 2.50 -8.77
N TRP A 267 3.13 2.26 -7.92
CA TRP A 267 4.24 3.17 -7.71
C TRP A 267 5.13 3.31 -8.96
N TYR A 268 5.13 2.32 -9.86
CA TYR A 268 5.92 2.40 -11.10
C TYR A 268 5.41 3.54 -12.02
N PRO A 269 6.28 4.42 -12.54
CA PRO A 269 7.74 4.30 -12.63
C PRO A 269 8.53 5.11 -11.59
N TRP A 270 7.91 5.50 -10.48
CA TRP A 270 8.57 6.30 -9.44
C TRP A 270 9.57 5.50 -8.62
N VAL A 271 10.42 6.25 -7.91
CA VAL A 271 11.43 5.73 -6.99
C VAL A 271 11.09 6.19 -5.58
N SER A 272 10.77 5.24 -4.71
CA SER A 272 10.55 5.51 -3.29
C SER A 272 11.88 5.77 -2.60
N SER A 273 11.96 6.82 -1.80
CA SER A 273 13.15 7.11 -0.97
C SER A 273 13.34 6.11 0.18
N ILE A 274 12.30 5.33 0.51
CA ILE A 274 12.31 4.33 1.59
C ILE A 274 12.45 2.93 1.00
N TRP A 275 11.71 2.64 -0.07
CA TRP A 275 11.57 1.28 -0.61
C TRP A 275 12.37 1.02 -1.88
N GLY A 276 12.87 2.07 -2.54
CA GLY A 276 13.65 1.99 -3.78
C GLY A 276 12.78 2.11 -5.04
N PRO A 277 13.34 1.80 -6.23
CA PRO A 277 12.59 1.82 -7.48
C PRO A 277 11.52 0.72 -7.49
N SER A 278 10.37 1.04 -8.09
CA SER A 278 9.35 0.04 -8.43
C SER A 278 9.67 -0.63 -9.75
N ASP A 279 9.23 -1.88 -9.91
CA ASP A 279 9.36 -2.62 -11.16
C ASP A 279 8.17 -2.35 -12.12
N PRO A 280 8.34 -2.53 -13.44
CA PRO A 280 7.24 -2.42 -14.41
C PRO A 280 6.06 -3.36 -14.11
N PRO A 281 4.83 -3.04 -14.57
CA PRO A 281 3.67 -3.92 -14.41
C PRO A 281 3.92 -5.30 -15.01
N GLY A 282 3.36 -6.32 -14.36
CA GLY A 282 3.56 -7.73 -14.69
C GLY A 282 4.91 -8.30 -14.32
N THR A 283 5.74 -7.58 -13.57
CA THR A 283 7.04 -8.12 -13.15
C THR A 283 6.83 -9.28 -12.18
N PHE A 284 7.52 -10.40 -12.44
CA PHE A 284 7.51 -11.54 -11.53
C PHE A 284 8.34 -11.24 -10.27
N GLN A 285 7.65 -10.97 -9.18
CA GLN A 285 8.21 -10.78 -7.85
C GLN A 285 8.48 -12.12 -7.19
N ASN A 286 9.76 -12.49 -7.11
CA ASN A 286 10.18 -13.75 -6.50
C ASN A 286 10.06 -13.71 -4.97
N ASN A 287 10.32 -14.84 -4.30
CA ASN A 287 10.21 -14.91 -2.83
C ASN A 287 11.07 -13.88 -2.08
N ALA A 288 12.24 -13.49 -2.58
CA ALA A 288 13.07 -12.47 -1.93
C ALA A 288 12.38 -11.10 -1.98
N GLU A 289 11.80 -10.72 -3.12
CA GLU A 289 11.04 -9.48 -3.22
C GLU A 289 9.74 -9.52 -2.41
N MET A 290 9.07 -10.68 -2.35
CA MET A 290 7.91 -10.83 -1.47
C MET A 290 8.28 -10.71 0.02
N ILE A 291 9.48 -11.16 0.44
CA ILE A 291 9.99 -10.95 1.81
C ILE A 291 10.22 -9.46 2.08
N ARG A 292 10.77 -8.75 1.10
CA ARG A 292 11.15 -7.35 1.25
C ARG A 292 9.93 -6.42 1.30
N ASN A 293 8.93 -6.67 0.47
CA ASN A 293 7.86 -5.71 0.22
C ASN A 293 6.49 -6.12 0.75
N PHE A 294 6.11 -7.41 0.68
CA PHE A 294 4.84 -7.87 1.23
C PHE A 294 4.98 -8.22 2.71
N LEU A 295 4.96 -7.17 3.54
CA LEU A 295 5.21 -7.24 4.98
C LEU A 295 3.90 -7.32 5.77
N ALA A 296 3.96 -7.98 6.93
CA ALA A 296 2.84 -8.02 7.87
C ALA A 296 2.35 -6.61 8.26
N TRP A 297 1.03 -6.47 8.34
CA TRP A 297 0.35 -5.21 8.62
C TRP A 297 0.82 -4.63 9.95
N LYS A 298 1.25 -3.38 9.88
CA LYS A 298 1.53 -2.55 11.04
C LYS A 298 1.53 -1.08 10.63
N ARG A 299 0.54 -0.36 11.10
CA ARG A 299 0.28 1.03 10.73
C ARG A 299 0.53 1.97 11.93
N PRO A 300 1.20 3.13 11.73
CA PRO A 300 1.39 4.11 12.81
C PRO A 300 0.08 4.78 13.24
N GLU A 301 -0.97 4.70 12.43
CA GLU A 301 -2.28 5.31 12.67
C GLU A 301 -3.05 4.67 13.84
N GLY A 302 -2.69 3.45 14.26
CA GLY A 302 -3.24 2.85 15.47
C GLY A 302 -3.13 1.33 15.53
N HIS A 303 -3.94 0.76 16.42
CA HIS A 303 -4.05 -0.69 16.60
C HIS A 303 -5.23 -1.23 15.79
N TYR A 304 -4.97 -2.27 15.00
CA TYR A 304 -5.97 -2.96 14.19
C TYR A 304 -6.06 -4.43 14.66
N PRO A 305 -6.95 -4.76 15.60
CA PRO A 305 -6.99 -6.09 16.25
C PRO A 305 -7.02 -7.26 15.26
N ASP A 306 -7.75 -7.10 14.16
CA ASP A 306 -7.94 -8.16 13.18
C ASP A 306 -6.80 -8.27 12.15
N ARG A 307 -5.89 -7.28 12.11
CA ARG A 307 -4.88 -7.14 11.04
C ARG A 307 -3.44 -7.09 11.55
N ASP A 308 -3.19 -6.48 12.70
CA ASP A 308 -1.84 -6.28 13.23
C ASP A 308 -1.06 -7.60 13.29
N GLY A 309 0.12 -7.63 12.65
CA GLY A 309 0.98 -8.81 12.57
C GLY A 309 0.61 -9.83 11.50
N LYS A 310 -0.49 -9.64 10.77
CA LYS A 310 -0.96 -10.54 9.72
C LYS A 310 -0.71 -10.00 8.32
N PHE A 311 -0.83 -10.86 7.31
CA PHE A 311 -0.70 -10.50 5.90
C PHE A 311 -2.09 -10.33 5.30
N ILE A 312 -2.39 -9.13 4.81
CA ILE A 312 -3.73 -8.75 4.38
C ILE A 312 -3.81 -8.81 2.85
N VAL A 313 -4.85 -9.47 2.36
CA VAL A 313 -5.15 -9.57 0.94
C VAL A 313 -6.64 -9.31 0.75
N VAL A 314 -6.98 -8.52 -0.26
CA VAL A 314 -8.35 -8.38 -0.78
C VAL A 314 -8.48 -9.33 -1.96
N ILE A 315 -9.23 -10.42 -1.79
CA ILE A 315 -9.31 -11.51 -2.77
C ILE A 315 -10.69 -11.54 -3.45
N PRO A 316 -10.75 -11.89 -4.74
CA PRO A 316 -12.02 -12.17 -5.41
C PRO A 316 -12.62 -13.48 -4.91
N THR A 317 -13.95 -13.56 -4.85
CA THR A 317 -14.71 -14.71 -4.36
C THR A 317 -15.78 -15.19 -5.33
N ILE A 318 -15.99 -14.47 -6.43
CA ILE A 318 -16.99 -14.80 -7.46
C ILE A 318 -16.25 -15.07 -8.78
N PRO A 319 -16.48 -16.22 -9.44
CA PRO A 319 -15.93 -16.45 -10.76
C PRO A 319 -16.38 -15.46 -11.80
N ARG A 320 -15.46 -15.05 -12.69
CA ARG A 320 -15.83 -14.34 -13.92
C ARG A 320 -16.72 -15.25 -14.76
N GLY A 321 -17.87 -14.72 -15.17
CA GLY A 321 -18.78 -15.36 -16.14
C GLY A 321 -18.21 -15.36 -17.56
#